data_AF-A5E261-F1
#
_entry.id   AF-A5E261-F1
#
_cell.length_a   1.000
_cell.length_b   1.000
_cell.length_c   1.000
_cell.angle_alpha   90.00
_cell.angle_beta   90.00
_cell.angle_gamma   90.00
#
_symmetry.space_group_name_H-M   'P 1'
#
loop_
_entity.id
_entity.type
_entity.pdbx_description
1 polymer ?
#
loop_
_entity_poly.entity_id
_entity_poly.type
_entity_poly.pdbx_seq_one_letter_code
_entity_poly.pdbx_strand_id
1 'polypeptide(L)'
;MFHLLIKSQTSNLIRLLRQVIPSSISSTSPMLNALINNTQASSLPSISPFQSILGLIQKRFKARGNTYQPSTLKRKRTFGFLARLRTKGGQKVLTRRRAKGRWYLSH
;
A
#
# COMPACT_ATOMS: atom_id res chain seq x y z
N MET A 1 -37.02 -45.81 -17.89
CA MET A 1 -37.49 -44.43 -18.11
C MET A 1 -36.76 -43.53 -17.13
N PHE A 2 -35.57 -43.05 -17.50
CA PHE A 2 -35.36 -41.67 -18.00
C PHE A 2 -35.64 -40.66 -16.87
N HIS A 3 -34.64 -40.20 -16.13
CA HIS A 3 -33.91 -38.94 -16.37
C HIS A 3 -32.68 -38.92 -15.44
N LEU A 4 -31.40 -39.01 -15.82
CA LEU A 4 -30.54 -38.16 -16.66
C LEU A 4 -30.53 -36.65 -16.31
N LEU A 5 -29.31 -36.09 -16.41
CA LEU A 5 -28.90 -34.68 -16.50
C LEU A 5 -28.71 -33.90 -15.18
N ILE A 6 -27.47 -33.82 -14.65
CA ILE A 6 -26.32 -32.97 -15.06
C ILE A 6 -26.42 -31.54 -14.51
N LYS A 7 -25.47 -31.22 -13.63
CA LYS A 7 -25.05 -29.87 -13.25
C LYS A 7 -24.53 -29.13 -14.49
N SER A 8 -25.07 -27.95 -14.79
CA SER A 8 -24.60 -27.03 -15.84
C SER A 8 -24.85 -25.60 -15.33
N GLN A 9 -23.80 -24.87 -14.95
CA GLN A 9 -23.18 -23.83 -15.78
C GLN A 9 -24.11 -22.63 -16.06
N THR A 10 -23.83 -21.50 -15.39
CA THR A 10 -23.94 -20.14 -15.98
C THR A 10 -23.00 -19.19 -15.22
N SER A 11 -21.70 -19.34 -15.44
CA SER A 11 -20.83 -18.15 -15.50
C SER A 11 -21.29 -17.32 -16.69
N ASN A 12 -21.63 -16.04 -16.50
CA ASN A 12 -21.49 -14.95 -17.50
C ASN A 12 -22.15 -13.62 -17.09
N LEU A 13 -22.61 -13.44 -15.84
CA LEU A 13 -23.14 -12.14 -15.38
C LEU A 13 -22.10 -11.10 -14.94
N ILE A 14 -20.80 -11.43 -14.94
CA ILE A 14 -19.73 -10.49 -14.52
C ILE A 14 -18.93 -9.95 -15.73
N ARG A 15 -19.18 -10.43 -16.96
CA ARG A 15 -18.40 -10.03 -18.15
C ARG A 15 -19.05 -8.96 -19.04
N LEU A 16 -20.22 -8.42 -18.68
CA LEU A 16 -20.98 -7.46 -19.51
C LEU A 16 -20.95 -6.00 -19.01
N LEU A 17 -20.12 -5.66 -18.02
CA LEU A 17 -19.98 -4.28 -17.52
C LEU A 17 -18.67 -3.61 -17.96
N ARG A 18 -18.23 -3.88 -19.18
CA ARG A 18 -17.16 -3.12 -19.82
C ARG A 18 -17.37 -2.99 -21.33
N GLN A 19 -18.24 -2.07 -21.73
CA GLN A 19 -18.32 -1.51 -23.09
C GLN A 19 -18.55 0.01 -22.93
N VAL A 20 -17.51 0.82 -23.12
CA VAL A 20 -17.14 1.47 -24.41
C VAL A 20 -18.02 2.69 -24.67
N ILE A 21 -17.45 3.87 -24.41
CA ILE A 21 -17.87 5.18 -24.93
C ILE A 21 -17.23 5.31 -26.32
N PRO A 22 -18.00 5.67 -27.36
CA PRO A 22 -17.67 6.90 -28.08
C PRO A 22 -18.93 7.60 -28.63
N SER A 23 -19.17 8.84 -28.20
CA SER A 23 -20.09 9.76 -28.89
C SER A 23 -19.34 11.00 -29.37
N SER A 24 -19.18 11.03 -30.70
CA SER A 24 -19.34 12.20 -31.57
C SER A 24 -18.62 13.51 -31.22
N ILE A 25 -17.59 13.76 -32.03
CA ILE A 25 -17.07 15.07 -32.44
C ILE A 25 -18.24 16.04 -32.69
N SER A 26 -18.29 17.14 -31.94
CA SER A 26 -19.00 18.35 -32.35
C SER A 26 -17.97 19.43 -32.64
N SER A 27 -17.83 19.70 -33.93
CA SER A 27 -17.19 20.87 -34.51
C SER A 27 -17.90 22.15 -34.08
N THR A 28 -17.27 22.93 -33.22
CA THR A 28 -17.56 24.37 -33.11
C THR A 28 -16.26 25.14 -33.30
N SER A 29 -16.36 26.17 -34.12
CA SER A 29 -15.29 26.93 -34.76
C SER A 29 -14.35 27.63 -33.74
N PRO A 30 -13.01 27.60 -33.96
CA PRO A 30 -12.05 28.20 -33.02
C PRO A 30 -12.01 29.75 -33.03
N MET A 31 -12.75 30.42 -33.92
CA MET A 31 -12.68 31.88 -34.05
C MET A 31 -13.69 32.67 -33.21
N LEU A 32 -14.82 32.08 -32.80
CA LEU A 32 -15.84 32.81 -32.04
C LEU A 32 -15.58 32.86 -30.53
N ASN A 33 -14.79 31.94 -29.98
CA ASN A 33 -14.40 32.00 -28.57
C ASN A 33 -13.22 32.95 -28.31
N ALA A 34 -12.44 33.30 -29.34
CA ALA A 34 -11.29 34.20 -29.19
C ALA A 34 -11.69 35.68 -28.98
N LEU A 35 -12.91 36.07 -29.35
CA LEU A 35 -13.39 37.46 -29.22
C LEU A 35 -14.05 37.74 -27.85
N ILE A 36 -14.49 36.71 -27.12
CA ILE A 36 -15.11 36.88 -25.79
C ILE A 36 -14.07 37.03 -24.67
N ASN A 37 -12.81 36.66 -24.91
CA ASN A 37 -11.75 36.68 -23.89
C ASN A 37 -10.95 37.98 -23.84
N ASN A 38 -11.32 38.99 -24.63
CA ASN A 38 -10.53 40.22 -24.76
C ASN A 38 -11.24 41.46 -24.20
N THR A 39 -11.93 41.32 -23.07
CA THR A 39 -12.22 42.45 -22.17
C THR A 39 -12.36 41.94 -20.74
N GLN A 40 -11.30 42.09 -19.96
CA GLN A 40 -11.29 42.53 -18.55
C GLN A 40 -10.02 42.01 -17.89
N ALA A 41 -9.15 42.97 -17.62
CA ALA A 41 -8.24 43.05 -16.48
C ALA A 41 -7.45 41.79 -16.11
N SER A 42 -6.13 41.95 -16.12
CA SER A 42 -5.20 41.22 -15.28
C SER A 42 -5.60 41.34 -13.79
N SER A 43 -6.61 40.59 -13.35
CA SER A 43 -6.67 40.16 -11.96
C SER A 43 -5.65 39.04 -11.83
N LEU A 44 -4.42 39.39 -11.49
CA LEU A 44 -3.53 38.45 -10.80
C LEU A 44 -4.40 37.74 -9.76
N PRO A 45 -4.48 36.39 -9.74
CA PRO A 45 -5.08 35.75 -8.59
C PRO A 45 -4.27 36.25 -7.40
N SER A 46 -4.90 36.97 -6.48
CA SER A 46 -4.33 37.18 -5.16
C SER A 46 -4.30 35.79 -4.54
N ILE A 47 -3.23 35.06 -4.87
CA ILE A 47 -2.85 33.82 -4.19
C ILE A 47 -2.51 34.31 -2.80
N SER A 48 -3.55 34.39 -2.01
CA SER A 48 -3.48 34.61 -0.59
C SER A 48 -2.47 33.57 -0.11
N PRO A 49 -1.34 33.98 0.50
CA PRO A 49 -0.28 33.07 0.90
C PRO A 49 -0.79 32.03 1.93
N PHE A 50 -2.01 32.23 2.40
CA PHE A 50 -2.75 31.40 3.32
C PHE A 50 -3.44 30.17 2.67
N GLN A 51 -3.82 30.22 1.39
CA GLN A 51 -4.53 29.10 0.72
C GLN A 51 -3.58 28.00 0.23
N SER A 52 -2.28 28.28 0.11
CA SER A 52 -1.23 27.32 -0.28
C SER A 52 -0.77 26.39 0.87
N ILE A 53 -1.20 26.63 2.11
CA ILE A 53 -0.75 25.85 3.27
C ILE A 53 -1.52 24.53 3.43
N LEU A 54 -2.73 24.41 2.87
CA LEU A 54 -3.58 23.23 3.06
C LEU A 54 -3.25 22.06 2.12
N GLY A 55 -2.54 22.29 1.00
CA GLY A 55 -2.21 21.27 -0.01
C GLY A 55 -0.83 20.62 0.13
N LEU A 56 0.05 21.14 1.00
CA LEU A 56 1.44 20.68 1.14
C LEU A 56 1.69 19.71 2.31
N ILE A 57 0.65 19.38 3.09
CA ILE A 57 0.79 18.45 4.21
C ILE A 57 0.63 17.02 3.67
N GLN A 58 1.75 16.42 3.28
CA GLN A 58 1.83 14.98 2.98
C GLN A 58 1.24 14.19 4.17
N LYS A 59 0.21 13.38 3.93
CA LYS A 59 -0.42 12.52 4.95
C LYS A 59 0.56 11.42 5.38
N ARG A 60 1.45 11.73 6.33
CA ARG A 60 2.44 10.79 6.86
C ARG A 60 1.75 9.86 7.87
N PHE A 61 1.83 8.56 7.65
CA PHE A 61 1.34 7.57 8.62
C PHE A 61 2.14 7.67 9.93
N LYS A 62 1.49 7.38 11.06
CA LYS A 62 2.15 7.39 12.37
C LYS A 62 3.38 6.47 12.34
N ALA A 63 4.52 6.98 12.81
CA ALA A 63 5.73 6.19 12.98
C ALA A 63 5.41 4.96 13.86
N ARG A 64 5.84 3.78 13.40
CA ARG A 64 5.65 2.52 14.14
C ARG A 64 6.67 2.48 15.28
N GLY A 65 6.25 2.79 16.50
CA GLY A 65 7.16 3.05 17.64
C GLY A 65 7.07 2.06 18.80
N ASN A 66 6.29 0.97 18.70
CA ASN A 66 5.98 0.10 19.84
C ASN A 66 6.22 -1.39 19.58
N THR A 67 7.03 -1.74 18.58
CA THR A 67 7.34 -3.13 18.21
C THR A 67 7.95 -3.93 19.37
N TYR A 68 8.76 -3.28 20.19
CA TYR A 68 9.37 -3.90 21.35
C TYR A 68 8.61 -3.54 22.62
N GLN A 69 7.92 -4.54 23.19
CA GLN A 69 7.35 -4.47 24.53
C GLN A 69 8.15 -5.41 25.44
N PRO A 70 8.96 -4.88 26.38
CA PRO A 70 9.92 -5.69 27.12
C PRO A 70 9.21 -6.70 28.03
N SER A 71 9.55 -7.97 27.86
CA SER A 71 9.14 -9.02 28.78
C SER A 71 10.24 -10.08 28.90
N THR A 72 10.82 -10.21 30.09
CA THR A 72 11.97 -11.10 30.33
C THR A 72 11.63 -12.57 30.10
N LEU A 73 10.45 -13.01 30.56
CA LEU A 73 9.98 -14.37 30.34
C LEU A 73 9.87 -14.70 28.83
N LYS A 74 9.22 -13.83 28.03
CA LYS A 74 9.09 -14.08 26.58
C LYS A 74 10.47 -14.09 25.92
N ARG A 75 11.35 -13.15 26.28
CA ARG A 75 12.72 -13.06 25.76
C ARG A 75 13.53 -14.33 26.02
N LYS A 76 13.52 -14.85 27.25
CA LYS A 76 14.31 -16.05 27.61
C LYS A 76 13.72 -17.34 27.02
N ARG A 77 12.38 -17.46 26.90
CA ARG A 77 11.74 -18.62 26.25
C ARG A 77 12.00 -18.69 24.75
N THR A 78 12.00 -17.55 24.06
CA THR A 78 12.13 -17.50 22.59
C THR A 78 13.58 -17.40 22.13
N PHE A 79 14.40 -16.61 22.82
CA PHE A 79 15.76 -16.28 22.40
C PHE A 79 16.85 -16.69 23.40
N GLY A 80 16.51 -17.36 24.49
CA GLY A 80 17.47 -17.84 25.49
C GLY A 80 18.29 -19.04 25.01
N PHE A 81 19.34 -19.36 25.75
CA PHE A 81 20.29 -20.43 25.40
C PHE A 81 19.63 -21.81 25.27
N LEU A 82 18.79 -22.18 26.24
CA LEU A 82 18.05 -23.47 26.23
C LEU A 82 17.14 -23.59 25.00
N ALA A 83 16.50 -22.49 24.58
CA ALA A 83 15.66 -22.46 23.39
C ALA A 83 16.45 -22.73 22.11
N ARG A 84 17.72 -22.27 22.05
CA ARG A 84 18.63 -22.57 20.95
C ARG A 84 19.12 -24.02 20.99
N LEU A 85 19.44 -24.55 22.17
CA LEU A 85 19.88 -25.94 22.29
C LEU A 85 18.81 -26.97 21.91
N ARG A 86 17.52 -26.67 22.14
CA ARG A 86 16.41 -27.60 21.89
C ARG A 86 16.28 -28.04 20.42
N THR A 87 16.67 -27.19 19.47
CA THR A 87 16.46 -27.44 18.03
C THR A 87 17.79 -27.59 17.31
N LYS A 88 17.85 -28.43 16.27
CA LYS A 88 19.06 -28.58 15.44
C LYS A 88 19.48 -27.26 14.79
N GLY A 89 18.52 -26.44 14.35
CA GLY A 89 18.77 -25.10 13.81
C GLY A 89 19.38 -24.15 14.85
N GLY A 90 18.87 -24.16 16.09
CA GLY A 90 19.42 -23.34 17.15
C GLY A 90 20.83 -23.78 17.60
N GLN A 91 21.12 -25.09 17.62
CA GLN A 91 22.47 -25.60 17.86
C GLN A 91 23.47 -25.07 16.82
N LYS A 92 23.08 -25.07 15.52
CA LYS A 92 23.89 -24.46 14.43
C LYS A 92 24.10 -22.95 14.62
N VAL A 93 23.14 -22.24 15.20
CA VAL A 93 23.34 -20.81 15.55
C VAL A 93 24.41 -20.67 16.63
N LEU A 94 24.37 -21.48 17.68
CA LEU A 94 25.35 -21.43 18.76
C LEU A 94 26.77 -21.78 18.27
N THR A 95 26.92 -22.81 17.41
CA THR A 95 28.23 -23.17 16.84
C THR A 95 28.78 -22.02 15.99
N ARG A 96 27.98 -21.43 15.11
CA ARG A 96 28.38 -20.27 14.29
C ARG A 96 28.78 -19.06 15.14
N ARG A 97 28.03 -18.78 16.21
CA ARG A 97 28.33 -17.66 17.11
C ARG A 97 29.63 -17.88 17.90
N ARG A 98 29.90 -19.12 18.34
CA ARG A 98 31.17 -19.52 18.95
C ARG A 98 32.33 -19.39 17.97
N ALA A 99 32.19 -19.92 16.75
CA ALA A 99 33.20 -19.82 15.70
C ALA A 99 33.54 -18.35 15.35
N LYS A 100 32.55 -17.45 15.41
CA LYS A 100 32.77 -16.00 15.22
C LYS A 100 33.38 -15.31 16.46
N GLY A 101 33.44 -15.95 17.62
CA GLY A 101 33.98 -15.34 18.85
C GLY A 101 33.05 -14.33 19.51
N ARG A 102 31.71 -14.46 19.38
CA ARG A 102 30.77 -13.56 20.06
C ARG A 102 30.80 -13.83 21.57
N TRP A 103 31.00 -12.77 22.36
CA TRP A 103 31.01 -12.86 23.83
C TRP A 103 29.68 -13.38 24.40
N TYR A 104 28.56 -12.92 23.84
CA TYR A 104 27.22 -13.38 24.20
C TYR A 104 26.64 -14.27 23.09
N LEU A 105 26.32 -15.52 23.41
CA LEU A 105 25.77 -16.46 22.43
C LEU A 105 24.24 -16.36 22.29
N SER A 106 23.53 -16.08 23.37
CA SER A 106 22.07 -15.97 23.43
C SER A 106 21.66 -15.00 24.53
N HIS A 107 20.36 -14.69 24.65
CA HIS A 107 19.81 -13.88 25.73
C HIS A 107 19.82 -14.57 27.09
#